data_AF-A0AAD5F7F3-F1
#
_entry.id   AF-A0AAD5F7F3-F1
#
_cell.length_a   1.000
_cell.length_b   1.000
_cell.length_c   1.000
_cell.angle_alpha   90.00
_cell.angle_beta   90.00
_cell.angle_gamma   90.00
#
_symmetry.space_group_name_H-M   'P 1'
#
loop_
_entity.id
_entity.type
_entity.pdbx_description
1 polymer ?
#
loop_
_entity_poly.entity_id
_entity_poly.type
_entity_poly.pdbx_seq_one_letter_code
_entity_poly.pdbx_strand_id
1 'polypeptide(L)'
;MTESYVTEKLFYALDSGAVPIYFGAPNVWDFVPPHSIIDGTKFSNLEELASYVKALANDPVAYAEYHGWRRCGVMANYVKTRALSLDTLPCRLCEAVSRKGGRNARGK
;
A
#
# COMPACT_ATOMS: atom_id res chain seq x y z
N MET A 1 -17.71 5.49 1.11
CA MET A 1 -16.23 5.36 1.00
C MET A 1 -15.63 6.73 1.17
N THR A 2 -14.48 6.83 1.83
CA THR A 2 -13.81 8.11 2.11
C THR A 2 -12.58 8.23 1.22
N GLU A 3 -12.46 9.35 0.51
CA GLU A 3 -11.27 9.62 -0.31
C GLU A 3 -10.00 9.55 0.53
N SER A 4 -8.96 8.97 -0.05
CA SER A 4 -7.62 8.87 0.53
C SER A 4 -7.54 8.16 1.89
N TYR A 5 -8.60 7.48 2.34
CA TYR A 5 -8.57 6.65 3.56
C TYR A 5 -7.85 5.31 3.31
N VAL A 6 -6.54 5.41 3.07
CA VAL A 6 -5.62 4.29 2.90
C VAL A 6 -4.74 4.21 4.14
N THR A 7 -4.63 3.01 4.72
CA THR A 7 -3.90 2.78 5.98
C THR A 7 -2.77 1.77 5.78
N GLU A 8 -1.97 1.54 6.81
CA GLU A 8 -0.82 0.63 6.84
C GLU A 8 -1.15 -0.78 6.33
N LYS A 9 -2.39 -1.24 6.53
CA LYS A 9 -2.87 -2.57 6.14
C LYS A 9 -2.60 -2.89 4.67
N LEU A 10 -2.84 -1.92 3.78
CA LEU A 10 -2.63 -2.09 2.35
C LEU A 10 -1.14 -2.23 2.02
N PHE A 11 -0.32 -1.38 2.65
CA PHE A 11 1.13 -1.37 2.42
C PHE A 11 1.80 -2.62 3.01
N TYR A 12 1.38 -3.10 4.18
CA TYR A 12 1.94 -4.31 4.79
C TYR A 12 1.66 -5.55 3.94
N ALA A 13 0.48 -5.65 3.34
CA ALA A 13 0.16 -6.75 2.43
C ALA A 13 1.01 -6.69 1.14
N LEU A 14 1.23 -5.50 0.58
CA LEU A 14 2.13 -5.33 -0.57
C LEU A 14 3.58 -5.64 -0.19
N ASP A 15 4.06 -5.19 0.97
CA ASP A 15 5.44 -5.42 1.40
C ASP A 15 5.73 -6.90 1.69
N SER A 16 4.74 -7.64 2.21
CA SER A 16 4.88 -9.06 2.55
C SER A 16 4.92 -10.00 1.34
N GLY A 17 4.67 -9.48 0.14
CA GLY A 17 4.59 -10.29 -1.08
C GLY A 17 3.19 -10.77 -1.42
N ALA A 18 2.16 -10.44 -0.62
CA ALA A 18 0.79 -10.81 -0.91
C ALA A 18 0.15 -9.92 -1.99
N VAL A 19 -0.97 -10.38 -2.55
CA VAL A 19 -1.89 -9.59 -3.38
C VAL A 19 -3.07 -9.17 -2.50
N PRO A 20 -3.20 -7.88 -2.12
CA PRO A 20 -4.27 -7.43 -1.23
C PRO A 20 -5.63 -7.45 -1.95
N ILE A 21 -6.67 -7.93 -1.26
CA ILE A 21 -8.08 -7.68 -1.63
C ILE A 21 -8.52 -6.43 -0.86
N TYR A 22 -8.79 -5.35 -1.56
CA TYR A 22 -8.97 -4.03 -0.97
C TYR A 22 -10.42 -3.54 -1.06
N PHE A 23 -10.90 -2.99 0.07
CA PHE A 23 -12.16 -2.26 0.18
C PHE A 23 -11.88 -0.96 0.95
N GLY A 24 -11.94 0.19 0.30
CA GLY A 24 -11.60 1.44 0.98
C GLY A 24 -11.71 2.67 0.10
N ALA A 25 -10.62 3.42 -0.03
CA ALA A 25 -10.58 4.67 -0.77
C ALA A 25 -10.87 4.45 -2.27
N PRO A 26 -11.77 5.23 -2.89
CA PRO A 26 -12.08 5.10 -4.32
C PRO A 26 -10.89 5.50 -5.21
N ASN A 27 -9.98 6.32 -4.69
CA ASN A 27 -8.76 6.76 -5.34
C ASN A 27 -7.51 5.97 -4.87
N VAL A 28 -7.68 4.70 -4.46
CA VAL A 28 -6.56 3.86 -3.98
C VAL A 28 -5.39 3.77 -4.96
N TRP A 29 -5.67 3.85 -6.27
CA TRP A 29 -4.69 3.79 -7.35
C TRP A 29 -3.69 4.95 -7.35
N ASP A 30 -3.97 6.05 -6.65
CA ASP A 30 -3.00 7.12 -6.43
C ASP A 30 -1.85 6.70 -5.50
N PHE A 31 -2.06 5.65 -4.70
CA PHE A 31 -1.18 5.24 -3.60
C PHE A 31 -0.49 3.89 -3.80
N VAL A 32 -0.95 3.08 -4.76
CA VAL A 32 -0.40 1.74 -5.01
C VAL A 32 0.17 1.62 -6.43
N PRO A 33 1.08 0.67 -6.68
CA PRO A 33 1.49 0.35 -8.04
C PRO A 33 0.29 -0.12 -8.90
N PRO A 34 0.32 0.06 -10.23
CA PRO A 34 -0.73 -0.40 -11.12
C PRO A 34 -0.81 -1.92 -11.03
N HIS A 35 -2.04 -2.43 -11.12
CA HIS A 35 -2.31 -3.87 -11.11
C HIS A 35 -1.63 -4.60 -9.93
N SER A 36 -1.62 -4.00 -8.74
CA SER A 36 -1.00 -4.58 -7.54
C SER A 36 -1.99 -5.08 -6.49
N ILE A 37 -3.28 -4.80 -6.68
CA ILE A 37 -4.36 -5.10 -5.74
C ILE A 37 -5.58 -5.65 -6.49
N ILE A 38 -6.37 -6.45 -5.79
CA ILE A 38 -7.73 -6.80 -6.21
C ILE A 38 -8.66 -5.76 -5.60
N ASP A 39 -9.24 -4.90 -6.42
CA ASP A 39 -10.26 -3.93 -5.98
C ASP A 39 -11.59 -4.67 -5.80
N GLY A 40 -11.92 -5.02 -4.56
CA GLY A 40 -13.12 -5.77 -4.22
C GLY A 40 -14.41 -5.01 -4.53
N THR A 41 -14.33 -3.70 -4.73
CA THR A 41 -15.48 -2.84 -5.07
C THR A 41 -15.92 -2.96 -6.52
N LYS A 42 -15.13 -3.63 -7.37
CA LYS A 42 -15.43 -3.86 -8.79
C LYS A 42 -16.29 -5.09 -9.05
N PHE A 43 -16.55 -5.90 -8.02
CA PHE A 43 -17.37 -7.10 -8.11
C PHE A 43 -18.80 -6.79 -7.71
N SER A 44 -19.76 -7.46 -8.36
CA SER A 44 -21.19 -7.23 -8.11
C SER A 44 -21.62 -7.76 -6.74
N ASN A 45 -20.95 -8.82 -6.26
CA ASN A 45 -21.18 -9.48 -4.98
C ASN A 45 -19.95 -10.26 -4.51
N LEU A 46 -20.01 -10.82 -3.30
CA LEU A 46 -18.91 -11.55 -2.69
C LEU A 46 -18.68 -12.92 -3.33
N GLU A 47 -19.72 -13.54 -3.88
CA GLU A 47 -19.64 -14.82 -4.58
C GLU A 47 -18.80 -14.72 -5.86
N GLU A 48 -18.97 -13.62 -6.61
CA GLU A 48 -18.20 -13.30 -7.81
C GLU A 48 -16.73 -13.06 -7.45
N LEU A 49 -16.46 -12.25 -6.42
CA LEU A 49 -15.11 -12.01 -5.92
C LEU A 49 -14.44 -13.31 -5.45
N ALA A 50 -15.15 -14.15 -4.69
CA ALA A 50 -14.62 -15.43 -4.23
C ALA A 50 -14.30 -16.38 -5.39
N SER A 51 -15.14 -16.38 -6.43
CA SER A 51 -14.91 -17.16 -7.65
C SER A 51 -13.68 -16.66 -8.41
N TYR A 52 -13.52 -15.33 -8.52
CA TYR A 52 -12.33 -14.72 -9.12
C TYR A 52 -11.05 -15.07 -8.36
N VAL A 53 -11.04 -14.95 -7.03
CA VAL A 53 -9.89 -15.29 -6.20
C VAL A 53 -9.51 -16.76 -6.33
N LYS A 54 -10.49 -17.67 -6.39
CA LYS A 54 -10.23 -19.10 -6.64
C LYS A 54 -9.64 -19.35 -8.02
N ALA A 55 -10.16 -18.70 -9.06
CA ALA A 55 -9.62 -18.82 -10.41
C ALA A 55 -8.17 -18.31 -10.47
N LEU A 56 -7.91 -17.12 -9.91
CA LEU A 56 -6.58 -16.53 -9.83
C LEU A 56 -5.58 -17.40 -9.07
N ALA A 57 -5.99 -18.00 -7.95
CA ALA A 57 -5.13 -18.90 -7.18
C ALA A 57 -4.72 -20.18 -7.94
N ASN A 58 -5.50 -20.58 -8.95
CA ASN A 58 -5.21 -21.73 -9.81
C ASN A 58 -4.51 -21.34 -11.12
N ASP A 59 -4.21 -20.06 -11.35
CA ASP A 59 -3.50 -19.55 -12.51
C ASP A 59 -2.20 -18.85 -12.07
N PRO A 60 -1.06 -19.56 -12.06
CA PRO A 60 0.22 -18.98 -11.67
C PRO A 60 0.67 -17.80 -12.54
N VAL A 61 0.25 -17.76 -13.81
CA VAL A 61 0.63 -16.70 -14.74
C VAL A 61 -0.14 -15.44 -14.36
N ALA A 62 -1.48 -15.52 -14.28
CA ALA A 62 -2.32 -14.40 -13.88
C ALA A 62 -1.97 -13.90 -12.46
N TYR A 63 -1.67 -14.80 -11.52
CA TYR A 63 -1.21 -14.39 -10.18
C TYR A 63 0.13 -13.64 -10.25
N ALA A 64 1.07 -14.09 -11.08
CA ALA A 64 2.37 -13.43 -11.23
C ALA A 64 2.28 -12.04 -11.86
N GLU A 65 1.24 -11.75 -12.66
CA GLU A 65 1.00 -10.42 -13.23
C GLU A 65 0.80 -9.35 -12.14
N TYR A 66 0.16 -9.69 -11.02
CA TYR A 66 0.00 -8.81 -9.85
C TYR A 66 1.34 -8.39 -9.20
N HIS A 67 2.43 -9.07 -9.54
CA HIS A 67 3.77 -8.77 -9.08
C HIS A 67 4.66 -8.13 -10.15
N GLY A 68 4.14 -7.89 -11.35
CA GLY A 68 4.88 -7.31 -12.47
C GLY A 68 5.52 -5.95 -12.14
N TRP A 69 4.81 -5.11 -11.37
CA TRP A 69 5.28 -3.81 -10.92
C TRP A 69 6.60 -3.86 -10.13
N ARG A 70 6.91 -4.99 -9.47
CA ARG A 70 8.16 -5.15 -8.69
C ARG A 70 9.40 -5.14 -9.57
N ARG A 71 9.27 -5.47 -10.86
CA ARG A 71 10.38 -5.53 -11.83
C ARG A 71 10.66 -4.19 -12.49
N CYS A 72 9.70 -3.26 -12.47
CA CYS A 72 9.75 -2.00 -13.22
C CYS A 72 10.37 -0.82 -12.44
N GLY A 73 10.99 -1.09 -11.28
CA GLY A 73 11.50 -0.05 -10.38
C GLY A 73 10.38 0.55 -9.51
N VAL A 74 10.76 1.05 -8.35
CA VAL A 74 9.79 1.44 -7.31
C VAL A 74 8.99 2.67 -7.76
N MET A 75 7.67 2.54 -7.82
CA MET A 75 6.81 3.57 -8.38
C MET A 75 6.65 4.77 -7.46
N ALA A 76 6.86 5.97 -8.02
CA ALA A 76 7.10 7.20 -7.26
C ALA A 76 6.06 7.48 -6.16
N ASN A 77 4.77 7.31 -6.45
CA ASN A 77 3.72 7.61 -5.47
C ASN A 77 3.67 6.57 -4.34
N TYR A 78 3.72 5.28 -4.66
CA TYR A 78 3.77 4.21 -3.67
C TYR A 78 4.96 4.37 -2.71
N VAL A 79 6.16 4.70 -3.24
CA VAL A 79 7.33 4.99 -2.39
C VAL A 79 7.10 6.18 -1.48
N LYS A 80 6.58 7.29 -2.02
CA LYS A 80 6.35 8.51 -1.25
C LYS A 80 5.33 8.27 -0.14
N THR A 81 4.22 7.61 -0.44
CA THR A 81 3.18 7.30 0.54
C THR A 81 3.69 6.32 1.59
N ARG A 82 4.43 5.28 1.18
CA ARG A 82 5.09 4.34 2.10
C ARG A 82 6.09 5.04 3.01
N ALA A 83 6.90 5.96 2.47
CA ALA A 83 7.87 6.73 3.23
C ALA A 83 7.23 7.69 4.25
N LEU A 84 5.94 7.99 4.10
CA LEU A 84 5.16 8.82 5.03
C LEU A 84 4.23 7.99 5.94
N SER A 85 4.35 6.65 5.94
CA SER A 85 3.55 5.77 6.79
C SER A 85 3.93 5.84 8.27
N LEU A 86 3.18 5.09 9.09
CA LEU A 86 3.44 4.92 10.52
C LEU A 86 4.82 4.33 10.81
N ASP A 87 5.34 3.44 9.94
CA ASP A 87 6.63 2.76 10.14
C ASP A 87 7.82 3.72 10.15
N THR A 88 7.76 4.76 9.33
CA THR A 88 8.82 5.77 9.28
C THR A 88 8.56 6.94 10.23
N LEU A 89 7.41 6.96 10.93
CA LEU A 89 7.05 8.06 11.84
C LEU A 89 8.11 8.28 12.93
N PRO A 90 8.65 7.24 13.62
CA PRO A 90 9.70 7.44 14.60
C PRO A 90 10.95 8.08 13.98
N CYS A 91 11.40 7.60 12.83
CA CYS A 91 12.58 8.14 12.14
C CYS A 91 12.39 9.60 11.69
N ARG A 92 11.23 9.92 11.08
CA ARG A 92 10.89 11.28 10.64
C ARG A 92 10.78 12.24 11.84
N LEU A 93 10.21 11.77 12.94
CA LEU A 93 10.15 12.53 14.19
C LEU A 93 11.56 12.76 14.75
N CYS A 94 12.39 11.72 14.82
CA CYS A 94 13.78 11.81 15.26
C CYS A 94 14.56 12.81 14.42
N GLU A 95 14.42 12.78 13.10
CA GLU A 95 15.05 13.74 12.19
C GLU A 95 14.58 15.17 12.47
N ALA A 96 13.27 15.38 12.61
CA ALA A 96 12.71 16.70 12.92
C ALA A 96 13.18 17.25 14.27
N VAL A 97 13.25 16.38 15.30
CA VAL A 97 13.77 16.74 16.64
C VAL A 97 15.27 17.02 16.60
N SER A 98 16.04 16.21 15.87
CA SER A 98 17.49 16.40 15.69
C SER A 98 17.81 17.77 15.07
N ARG A 99 17.07 18.16 14.01
CA ARG A 99 17.17 19.49 13.38
C ARG A 99 16.87 20.65 14.33
N LYS A 100 16.18 20.42 15.44
CA LYS A 100 15.88 21.41 16.49
C LYS A 100 16.88 21.40 17.66
N GLY A 101 18.04 20.75 17.50
CA GLY A 101 19.06 20.64 18.54
C GLY A 101 18.97 19.34 19.35
N GLY A 102 18.00 18.47 19.06
CA GLY A 102 17.87 17.16 19.69
C GLY A 102 17.83 17.25 21.21
N ARG A 103 18.66 16.43 21.87
CA ARG A 103 18.82 16.44 23.34
C ARG A 103 19.50 17.70 23.88
N ASN A 104 20.14 18.48 23.01
CA ASN A 104 20.85 19.71 23.34
C ASN A 104 20.02 20.97 23.00
N ALA A 105 18.75 20.81 22.63
CA ALA A 105 17.86 21.93 22.37
C ALA A 105 17.73 22.75 23.67
N ARG A 106 18.21 24.00 23.63
CA ARG A 106 18.00 24.91 24.77
C ARG A 106 16.51 25.21 24.83
N GLY A 107 15.87 24.82 25.93
CA GLY A 107 14.48 25.18 26.20
C GLY A 107 14.33 26.71 26.10
N LYS A 108 13.25 27.16 25.46
CA LYS A 108 12.85 28.56 25.54
C LYS A 108 12.34 28.86 26.94
#